data_AF-A0A6N6KPY2-F1
#
_entry.id   AF-A0A6N6KPY2-F1
#
_cell.length_a   1.000
_cell.length_b   1.000
_cell.length_c   1.000
_cell.angle_alpha   90.00
_cell.angle_beta   90.00
_cell.angle_gamma   90.00
#
_symmetry.space_group_name_H-M   'P 1'
#
loop_
_entity.id
_entity.type
_entity.pdbx_description
1 polymer ?
#
loop_
_entity_poly.entity_id
_entity_poly.type
_entity_poly.pdbx_seq_one_letter_code
_entity_poly.pdbx_strand_id
1 'polypeptide(L)'
;MDALEKHIRKNREELDRVESPDISGMWNEIEQHIPGKRNKRSALIIGLRRIAVAASFMLIGGFAVWMFMNQQNSNDNTLAQFYPELLEMENNYVQTIAQKEASIPFDSLDQFLFEDILDELATLEDMKATTLEDLPQYSKNERVVNALMKYYERKIQILERLSNEYQKSKRHEKKREIQI
;
A
#
# COMPACT_ATOMS: atom_id res chain seq x y z
N MET A 1 -66.92 36.30 -43.00
CA MET A 1 -66.06 35.19 -42.55
C MET A 1 -64.72 35.36 -43.23
N ASP A 2 -63.65 35.34 -42.45
CA ASP A 2 -62.28 35.61 -42.91
C ASP A 2 -61.72 34.43 -43.73
N ALA A 3 -60.87 34.71 -44.71
CA ALA A 3 -60.29 33.69 -45.58
C ALA A 3 -59.41 32.70 -44.80
N LEU A 4 -58.74 33.18 -43.75
CA LEU A 4 -57.94 32.37 -42.84
C LEU A 4 -58.79 31.37 -42.07
N GLU A 5 -59.96 31.79 -41.57
CA GLU A 5 -60.86 30.94 -40.80
C GLU A 5 -61.38 29.77 -41.64
N LYS A 6 -61.67 30.02 -42.93
CA LYS A 6 -62.09 28.97 -43.86
C LYS A 6 -60.96 27.96 -44.14
N HIS A 7 -59.71 28.44 -44.21
CA HIS A 7 -58.55 27.59 -44.44
C HIS A 7 -58.25 26.69 -43.24
N ILE A 8 -58.28 27.26 -42.01
CA ILE A 8 -58.07 26.50 -40.77
C ILE A 8 -59.16 25.45 -40.58
N ARG A 9 -60.44 25.79 -40.80
CA ARG A 9 -61.53 24.81 -40.69
C ARG A 9 -61.44 23.68 -41.71
N LYS A 10 -61.01 23.98 -42.94
CA LYS A 10 -60.92 22.98 -44.01
C LYS A 10 -59.81 21.95 -43.75
N ASN A 11 -58.69 22.40 -43.17
CA ASN A 11 -57.52 21.54 -42.93
C ASN A 11 -57.43 21.03 -41.48
N ARG A 12 -58.46 21.28 -40.66
CA ARG A 12 -58.48 20.92 -39.23
C ARG A 12 -58.23 19.43 -38.99
N GLU A 13 -58.83 18.56 -39.81
CA GLU A 13 -58.63 17.10 -39.70
C GLU A 13 -57.21 16.64 -40.05
N GLU A 14 -56.43 17.47 -40.75
CA GLU A 14 -55.02 17.19 -41.06
C GLU A 14 -54.10 17.77 -39.98
N LEU A 15 -54.48 18.93 -39.40
CA LEU A 15 -53.77 19.57 -38.30
C LEU A 15 -53.96 18.86 -36.95
N ASP A 16 -55.11 18.23 -36.73
CA ASP A 16 -55.42 17.47 -35.51
C ASP A 16 -54.86 16.02 -35.57
N ARG A 17 -54.18 15.63 -36.68
CA ARG A 17 -53.42 14.37 -36.73
C ARG A 17 -52.16 14.52 -35.90
N VAL A 18 -52.23 14.09 -34.65
CA VAL A 18 -51.05 13.81 -33.84
C VAL A 18 -50.43 12.52 -34.37
N GLU A 19 -49.52 12.64 -35.33
CA GLU A 19 -48.54 11.58 -35.56
C GLU A 19 -47.73 11.47 -34.28
N SER A 20 -47.87 10.35 -33.56
CA SER A 20 -47.02 10.05 -32.41
C SER A 20 -45.60 9.95 -32.94
N PRO A 21 -44.70 10.92 -32.69
CA PRO A 21 -43.31 10.74 -33.07
C PRO A 21 -42.81 9.46 -32.40
N ASP A 22 -41.95 8.69 -33.07
CA ASP A 22 -41.27 7.56 -32.44
C ASP A 22 -40.28 8.12 -31.41
N ILE A 23 -40.82 8.46 -30.23
CA ILE A 23 -40.09 9.05 -29.12
C ILE A 23 -38.95 8.12 -28.71
N SER A 24 -39.12 6.79 -28.86
CA SER A 24 -38.10 5.78 -28.57
C SER A 24 -36.94 5.84 -29.57
N GLY A 25 -37.22 5.96 -30.87
CA GLY A 25 -36.21 6.14 -31.92
C GLY A 25 -35.45 7.46 -31.80
N MET A 26 -36.14 8.54 -31.47
CA MET A 26 -35.52 9.87 -31.27
C MET A 26 -34.62 9.92 -30.03
N TRP A 27 -35.01 9.27 -28.93
CA TRP A 27 -34.17 9.20 -27.74
C TRP A 27 -32.87 8.42 -27.98
N ASN A 28 -32.91 7.38 -28.83
CA ASN A 28 -31.71 6.63 -29.22
C ASN A 28 -30.69 7.47 -29.99
N GLU A 29 -31.13 8.43 -30.81
CA GLU A 29 -30.22 9.35 -31.51
C GLU A 29 -29.63 10.40 -30.56
N ILE A 30 -30.41 10.87 -29.59
CA ILE A 30 -29.96 11.80 -28.56
C ILE A 30 -28.90 11.13 -27.67
N GLU A 31 -29.10 9.88 -27.24
CA GLU A 31 -28.11 9.14 -26.46
C GLU A 31 -26.80 8.92 -27.21
N GLN A 32 -26.84 8.73 -28.53
CA GLN A 32 -25.62 8.55 -29.34
C GLN A 32 -24.76 9.81 -29.44
N HIS A 33 -25.34 11.00 -29.23
CA HIS A 33 -24.64 12.28 -29.35
C HIS A 33 -24.28 12.90 -27.99
N ILE A 34 -24.60 12.26 -26.88
CA ILE A 34 -24.06 12.63 -25.56
C ILE A 34 -22.64 12.06 -25.47
N PRO A 35 -21.58 12.87 -25.30
CA PRO A 35 -20.23 12.39 -25.06
C PRO A 35 -20.13 11.75 -23.67
N GLY A 36 -20.68 10.55 -23.53
CA GLY A 36 -20.53 9.69 -22.38
C GLY A 36 -19.09 9.22 -22.33
N LYS A 37 -18.33 9.75 -21.35
CA LYS A 37 -17.03 9.23 -20.95
C LYS A 37 -17.23 7.78 -20.47
N ARG A 38 -17.21 6.83 -21.41
CA ARG A 38 -17.31 5.39 -21.16
C ARG A 38 -16.16 5.01 -20.22
N ASN A 39 -16.49 4.78 -18.95
CA ASN A 39 -15.55 4.37 -17.92
C ASN A 39 -15.02 2.95 -18.20
N LYS A 40 -14.08 2.84 -19.15
CA LYS A 40 -13.19 1.69 -19.31
C LYS A 40 -12.24 1.50 -18.12
N ARG A 41 -12.29 2.40 -17.13
CA ARG A 41 -11.50 2.33 -15.90
C ARG A 41 -11.95 1.21 -14.96
N SER A 42 -13.22 0.78 -14.95
CA SER A 42 -13.67 -0.25 -13.99
C SER A 42 -13.09 -1.65 -14.28
N ALA A 43 -13.12 -2.11 -15.53
CA ALA A 43 -12.58 -3.42 -15.90
C ALA A 43 -11.04 -3.48 -15.79
N LEU A 44 -10.35 -2.37 -16.09
CA LEU A 44 -8.90 -2.26 -15.90
C LEU A 44 -8.50 -2.23 -14.42
N ILE A 45 -9.29 -1.58 -13.55
CA ILE A 45 -9.02 -1.56 -12.10
C ILE A 45 -9.23 -2.95 -11.49
N ILE A 46 -10.24 -3.71 -11.93
CA ILE A 46 -10.47 -5.09 -11.44
C ILE A 46 -9.39 -6.06 -11.97
N GLY A 47 -8.91 -5.87 -13.21
CA GLY A 47 -7.79 -6.61 -13.79
C GLY A 47 -6.45 -6.30 -13.10
N LEU A 48 -6.16 -5.03 -12.83
CA LEU A 48 -4.97 -4.61 -12.07
C LEU A 48 -4.97 -5.19 -10.66
N ARG A 49 -6.13 -5.24 -9.99
CA ARG A 49 -6.24 -5.80 -8.64
C ARG A 49 -5.91 -7.30 -8.59
N ARG A 50 -6.14 -8.05 -9.68
CA ARG A 50 -5.77 -9.47 -9.78
C ARG A 50 -4.30 -9.69 -10.15
N ILE A 51 -3.67 -8.75 -10.87
CA ILE A 51 -2.23 -8.78 -11.18
C ILE A 51 -1.39 -8.31 -9.98
N ALA A 52 -1.88 -7.34 -9.19
CA ALA A 52 -1.24 -6.90 -7.96
C ALA A 52 -1.12 -8.02 -6.91
N VAL A 53 -2.11 -8.90 -6.83
CA VAL A 53 -2.06 -10.09 -5.94
C VAL A 53 -1.07 -11.14 -6.44
N ALA A 54 -0.78 -11.23 -7.74
CA ALA A 54 0.24 -12.16 -8.25
C ALA A 54 1.67 -11.61 -8.10
N ALA A 55 1.85 -10.29 -8.21
CA ALA A 55 3.14 -9.63 -7.98
C ALA A 55 3.54 -9.63 -6.49
N SER A 56 2.57 -9.59 -5.56
CA SER A 56 2.85 -9.66 -4.12
C SER A 56 3.48 -11.00 -3.70
N PHE A 57 3.11 -12.12 -4.32
CA PHE A 57 3.76 -13.42 -4.03
C PHE A 57 5.23 -13.48 -4.48
N MET A 58 5.61 -12.73 -5.52
CA MET A 58 6.98 -12.71 -6.03
C MET A 58 7.91 -11.86 -5.17
N LEU A 59 7.38 -10.80 -4.53
CA LEU A 59 8.11 -10.01 -3.53
C LEU A 59 8.31 -10.77 -2.22
N ILE A 60 7.35 -11.61 -1.80
CA ILE A 60 7.48 -12.46 -0.61
C ILE A 60 8.62 -13.48 -0.79
N GLY A 61 8.73 -14.11 -1.96
CA GLY A 61 9.84 -15.02 -2.25
C GLY A 61 11.21 -14.33 -2.23
N GLY A 62 11.31 -13.11 -2.77
CA GLY A 62 12.56 -12.34 -2.76
C GLY A 62 12.96 -11.80 -1.39
N PHE A 63 11.99 -11.28 -0.62
CA PHE A 63 12.23 -10.69 0.70
C PHE A 63 12.55 -11.76 1.76
N ALA A 64 11.84 -12.89 1.76
CA ALA A 64 12.13 -13.99 2.68
C ALA A 64 13.49 -14.64 2.37
N VAL A 65 13.85 -14.80 1.09
CA VAL A 65 15.18 -15.30 0.69
C VAL A 65 16.29 -14.30 1.06
N TRP A 66 16.06 -12.99 0.87
CA TRP A 66 17.00 -11.95 1.29
C TRP A 66 17.17 -11.92 2.82
N MET A 67 16.08 -12.01 3.58
CA MET A 67 16.10 -12.06 5.04
C MET A 67 16.82 -13.32 5.56
N PHE A 68 16.55 -14.50 4.96
CA PHE A 68 17.20 -15.76 5.34
C PHE A 68 18.69 -15.79 4.96
N MET A 69 19.07 -15.23 3.81
CA MET A 69 20.47 -15.09 3.41
C MET A 69 21.24 -14.08 4.28
N ASN A 70 20.60 -12.99 4.73
CA ASN A 70 21.22 -12.06 5.68
C ASN A 70 21.30 -12.62 7.11
N GLN A 71 20.37 -13.49 7.51
CA GLN A 71 20.38 -14.11 8.83
C GLN A 71 21.58 -15.04 9.04
N GLN A 72 22.13 -15.62 7.96
CA GLN A 72 23.31 -16.48 8.02
C GLN A 72 24.65 -15.72 8.18
N ASN A 73 24.65 -14.40 8.02
CA ASN A 73 25.83 -13.52 8.18
C ASN A 73 25.77 -12.65 9.45
N SER A 74 25.05 -13.07 10.49
CA SER A 74 24.74 -12.30 11.70
C SER A 74 25.92 -11.98 12.65
N ASN A 75 27.15 -11.93 12.13
CA ASN A 75 28.31 -11.33 12.80
C ASN A 75 28.58 -9.90 12.27
N ASP A 76 27.52 -9.11 12.12
CA ASP A 76 27.58 -7.72 11.64
C ASP A 76 27.87 -6.76 12.81
N ASN A 77 28.89 -7.09 13.61
CA ASN A 77 29.36 -6.27 14.73
C ASN A 77 30.19 -5.10 14.20
N THR A 78 29.49 -4.13 13.62
CA THR A 78 30.08 -2.97 12.94
C THR A 78 30.72 -1.99 13.92
N LEU A 79 30.16 -1.82 15.11
CA LEU A 79 30.72 -0.93 16.13
C LEU A 79 31.91 -1.58 16.85
N ALA A 80 31.83 -2.87 17.16
CA ALA A 80 32.89 -3.57 17.89
C ALA A 80 34.25 -3.56 17.18
N GLN A 81 34.28 -3.38 15.85
CA GLN A 81 35.51 -3.23 15.08
C GLN A 81 36.29 -1.96 15.44
N PHE A 82 35.58 -0.89 15.85
CA PHE A 82 36.16 0.42 16.15
C PHE A 82 36.13 0.74 17.65
N TYR A 83 35.15 0.20 18.37
CA TYR A 83 34.89 0.44 19.79
C TYR A 83 34.63 -0.89 20.51
N PRO A 84 35.70 -1.65 20.84
CA PRO A 84 35.58 -2.97 21.44
C PRO A 84 34.84 -2.95 22.79
N GLU A 85 34.88 -1.84 23.54
CA GLU A 85 34.12 -1.65 24.78
C GLU A 85 32.59 -1.67 24.59
N LEU A 86 32.09 -1.47 23.36
CA LEU A 86 30.66 -1.47 23.04
C LEU A 86 30.15 -2.82 22.52
N LEU A 87 31.04 -3.81 22.34
CA LEU A 87 30.72 -5.11 21.76
C LEU A 87 29.58 -5.82 22.50
N GLU A 88 29.60 -5.83 23.84
CA GLU A 88 28.56 -6.48 24.64
C GLU A 88 27.20 -5.81 24.44
N MET A 89 27.19 -4.47 24.40
CA MET A 89 25.99 -3.69 24.17
C MET A 89 25.42 -3.92 22.76
N GLU A 90 26.28 -3.87 21.73
CA GLU A 90 25.89 -4.15 20.34
C GLU A 90 25.32 -5.56 20.19
N ASN A 91 25.96 -6.58 20.78
CA ASN A 91 25.46 -7.95 20.77
C ASN A 91 24.07 -8.07 21.40
N ASN A 92 23.83 -7.40 22.53
CA ASN A 92 22.53 -7.41 23.19
C ASN A 92 21.43 -6.81 22.28
N TYR A 93 21.74 -5.71 21.60
CA TYR A 93 20.82 -5.10 20.63
C TYR A 93 20.54 -6.03 19.45
N VAL A 94 21.58 -6.58 18.82
CA VAL A 94 21.46 -7.51 17.69
C VAL A 94 20.63 -8.74 18.06
N GLN A 95 20.88 -9.34 19.22
CA GLN A 95 20.10 -10.48 19.72
C GLN A 95 18.63 -10.10 19.96
N THR A 96 18.38 -8.95 20.57
CA THR A 96 17.00 -8.48 20.83
C THR A 96 16.24 -8.26 19.52
N ILE A 97 16.90 -7.68 18.52
CA ILE A 97 16.32 -7.49 17.18
C ILE A 97 16.00 -8.83 16.54
N ALA A 98 16.96 -9.77 16.53
CA ALA A 98 16.76 -11.09 15.95
C ALA A 98 15.61 -11.85 16.63
N GLN A 99 15.48 -11.76 17.95
CA GLN A 99 14.36 -12.35 18.69
C GLN A 99 13.02 -11.73 18.31
N LYS A 100 12.95 -10.40 18.17
CA LYS A 100 11.73 -9.70 17.77
C LYS A 100 11.36 -10.02 16.32
N GLU A 101 12.31 -10.01 15.41
CA GLU A 101 12.10 -10.39 14.01
C GLU A 101 11.58 -11.83 13.89
N ALA A 102 12.17 -12.79 14.61
CA ALA A 102 11.71 -14.17 14.62
C ALA A 102 10.28 -14.35 15.20
N SER A 103 9.84 -13.41 16.05
CA SER A 103 8.49 -13.43 16.64
C SER A 103 7.40 -12.88 15.70
N ILE A 104 7.80 -12.16 14.64
CA ILE A 104 6.89 -11.49 13.71
C ILE A 104 6.74 -12.36 12.46
N PRO A 105 5.51 -12.77 12.09
CA PRO A 105 5.29 -13.60 10.92
C PRO A 105 5.16 -12.71 9.68
N PHE A 106 6.29 -12.16 9.22
CA PHE A 106 6.38 -11.22 8.10
C PHE A 106 5.66 -11.71 6.84
N ASP A 107 5.73 -13.01 6.53
CA ASP A 107 5.06 -13.62 5.37
C ASP A 107 3.52 -13.54 5.43
N SER A 108 2.97 -13.35 6.63
CA SER A 108 1.53 -13.30 6.88
C SER A 108 1.01 -11.90 7.19
N LEU A 109 1.88 -10.88 7.16
CA LEU A 109 1.47 -9.50 7.39
C LEU A 109 0.68 -8.98 6.18
N ASP A 110 -0.46 -8.36 6.45
CA ASP A 110 -1.19 -7.60 5.43
C ASP A 110 -0.45 -6.28 5.17
N GLN A 111 0.23 -6.20 4.04
CA GLN A 111 1.06 -5.05 3.69
C GLN A 111 0.26 -3.73 3.70
N PHE A 112 -1.03 -3.75 3.34
CA PHE A 112 -1.84 -2.52 3.34
C PHE A 112 -2.20 -2.06 4.76
N LEU A 113 -2.34 -3.00 5.71
CA LEU A 113 -2.62 -2.67 7.11
C LEU A 113 -1.39 -2.16 7.86
N PHE A 114 -0.19 -2.52 7.40
CA PHE A 114 1.07 -2.20 8.08
C PHE A 114 2.03 -1.33 7.25
N GLU A 115 1.58 -0.78 6.11
CA GLU A 115 2.37 0.00 5.15
C GLU A 115 3.23 1.06 5.84
N ASP A 116 2.62 1.94 6.63
CA ASP A 116 3.32 3.00 7.36
C ASP A 116 4.47 2.49 8.25
N ILE A 117 4.29 1.33 8.90
CA ILE A 117 5.28 0.75 9.82
C ILE A 117 6.40 0.08 9.03
N LEU A 118 6.07 -0.59 7.93
CA LEU A 118 7.02 -1.25 7.05
C LEU A 118 7.88 -0.23 6.29
N ASP A 119 7.28 0.86 5.81
CA ASP A 119 8.00 1.97 5.16
C ASP A 119 8.93 2.68 6.14
N GLU A 120 8.51 2.87 7.40
CA GLU A 120 9.38 3.43 8.43
C GLU A 120 10.58 2.50 8.70
N LEU A 121 10.34 1.18 8.75
CA LEU A 121 11.41 0.19 8.93
C LEU A 121 12.41 0.23 7.77
N ALA A 122 11.91 0.27 6.52
CA ALA A 122 12.76 0.37 5.33
C ALA A 122 13.60 1.65 5.33
N THR A 123 12.97 2.79 5.64
CA THR A 123 13.66 4.08 5.75
C THR A 123 14.78 4.03 6.80
N LEU A 124 14.54 3.35 7.93
CA LEU A 124 15.53 3.21 8.99
C LEU A 124 16.74 2.37 8.55
N GLU A 125 16.52 1.31 7.77
CA GLU A 125 17.60 0.48 7.21
C GLU A 125 18.45 1.27 6.19
N ASP A 126 17.82 2.09 5.34
CA ASP A 126 18.54 2.96 4.40
C ASP A 126 19.43 3.99 5.13
N MET A 127 18.95 4.53 6.25
CA MET A 127 19.74 5.42 7.11
C MET A 127 20.95 4.70 7.73
N LYS A 128 20.81 3.43 8.15
CA LYS A 128 21.93 2.61 8.63
C LYS A 128 22.96 2.41 7.53
N ALA A 129 22.52 2.04 6.33
CA ALA A 129 23.42 1.80 5.19
C ALA A 129 24.27 3.05 4.89
N THR A 130 23.63 4.22 4.84
CA THR A 130 24.32 5.51 4.66
C THR A 130 25.31 5.78 5.80
N THR A 131 24.90 5.54 7.05
CA THR A 131 25.76 5.75 8.24
C THR A 131 27.00 4.85 8.22
N LEU A 132 26.86 3.61 7.72
CA LEU A 132 27.98 2.66 7.60
C LEU A 132 28.92 3.01 6.44
N GLU A 133 28.42 3.58 5.35
CA GLU A 133 29.24 4.06 4.24
C GLU A 133 30.18 5.20 4.70
N ASP A 134 29.67 6.09 5.56
CA ASP A 134 30.43 7.20 6.14
C ASP A 134 31.41 6.76 7.26
N LEU A 135 31.20 5.58 7.85
CA LEU A 135 31.92 5.12 9.04
C LEU A 135 33.46 5.07 8.89
N PRO A 136 34.06 4.59 7.78
CA PRO A 136 35.52 4.57 7.62
C PRO A 136 36.15 5.96 7.69
N GLN A 137 35.42 6.99 7.26
CA GLN A 137 35.89 8.38 7.27
C GLN A 137 35.79 9.02 8.67
N TYR A 138 34.92 8.49 9.52
CA TYR A 138 34.59 9.03 10.84
C TYR A 138 34.77 8.00 11.96
N SER A 139 35.66 7.02 11.81
CA SER A 139 35.78 5.83 12.69
C SER A 139 36.09 6.12 14.17
N LYS A 140 36.45 7.36 14.53
CA LYS A 140 36.64 7.84 15.91
C LYS A 140 35.62 8.89 16.35
N ASN A 141 34.52 9.03 15.62
CA ASN A 141 33.50 10.04 15.89
C ASN A 141 32.37 9.45 16.74
N GLU A 142 32.26 9.93 17.98
CA GLU A 142 31.15 9.60 18.90
C GLU A 142 29.77 9.83 18.27
N ARG A 143 29.66 10.71 17.26
CA ARG A 143 28.40 10.93 16.53
C ARG A 143 27.94 9.68 15.79
N VAL A 144 28.86 8.92 15.19
CA VAL A 144 28.52 7.72 14.43
C VAL A 144 28.12 6.60 15.37
N VAL A 145 28.81 6.45 16.50
CA VAL A 145 28.43 5.54 17.58
C VAL A 145 27.01 5.86 18.07
N ASN A 146 26.75 7.12 18.39
CA ASN A 146 25.42 7.54 18.84
C ASN A 146 24.34 7.33 17.77
N ALA A 147 24.66 7.53 16.49
CA ALA A 147 23.74 7.28 15.39
C ALA A 147 23.39 5.79 15.27
N LEU A 148 24.39 4.90 15.32
CA LEU A 148 24.18 3.46 15.27
C LEU A 148 23.43 2.94 16.50
N MET A 149 23.74 3.44 17.69
CA MET A 149 22.97 3.13 18.91
C MET A 149 21.50 3.54 18.79
N LYS A 150 21.23 4.78 18.34
CA LYS A 150 19.86 5.24 18.09
C LYS A 150 19.15 4.41 17.02
N TYR A 151 19.87 3.96 16.01
CA TYR A 151 19.34 3.05 15.00
C TYR A 151 18.86 1.74 15.65
N TYR A 152 19.67 1.10 16.48
CA TYR A 152 19.28 -0.15 17.15
C TYR A 152 18.05 0.04 18.05
N GLU A 153 18.05 1.09 18.88
CA GLU A 153 16.93 1.44 19.74
C GLU A 153 15.65 1.67 18.93
N ARG A 154 15.75 2.42 17.82
CA ARG A 154 14.60 2.72 16.97
C ARG A 154 14.08 1.47 16.29
N LYS A 155 14.96 0.61 15.77
CA LYS A 155 14.57 -0.64 15.11
C LYS A 155 13.76 -1.53 16.06
N ILE A 156 14.23 -1.67 17.30
CA ILE A 156 13.53 -2.42 18.35
C ILE A 156 12.14 -1.84 18.62
N GLN A 157 12.00 -0.52 18.71
CA GLN A 157 10.72 0.14 18.93
C GLN A 157 9.74 -0.07 17.77
N ILE A 158 10.21 0.03 16.52
CA ILE A 158 9.38 -0.19 15.33
C ILE A 158 8.90 -1.64 15.30
N LEU A 159 9.79 -2.61 15.54
CA LEU A 159 9.44 -4.04 15.59
C LEU A 159 8.43 -4.34 16.70
N GLU A 160 8.57 -3.69 17.86
CA GLU A 160 7.62 -3.83 18.95
C GLU A 160 6.23 -3.27 18.59
N ARG A 161 6.19 -2.09 17.96
CA ARG A 161 4.94 -1.51 17.48
C ARG A 161 4.30 -2.41 16.43
N LEU A 162 5.08 -2.94 15.49
CA LEU A 162 4.61 -3.88 14.46
C LEU A 162 3.97 -5.13 15.09
N SER A 163 4.68 -5.76 16.03
CA SER A 163 4.16 -6.93 16.78
C SER A 163 2.85 -6.60 17.51
N ASN A 164 2.79 -5.43 18.17
CA ASN A 164 1.60 -5.01 18.91
C ASN A 164 0.40 -4.79 18.00
N GLU A 165 0.58 -4.10 16.87
CA GLU A 165 -0.50 -3.88 15.90
C GLU A 165 -0.95 -5.19 15.24
N TYR A 166 -0.01 -6.11 14.96
CA TYR A 166 -0.34 -7.45 14.47
C TYR A 166 -1.22 -8.23 15.47
N GLN A 167 -0.84 -8.23 16.75
CA GLN A 167 -1.62 -8.91 17.79
C GLN A 167 -3.01 -8.28 17.99
N LYS A 168 -3.13 -6.95 17.88
CA LYS A 168 -4.43 -6.25 17.92
C LYS A 168 -5.30 -6.68 16.74
N SER A 169 -4.76 -6.67 15.52
CA SER A 169 -5.48 -7.08 14.31
C SER A 169 -6.06 -8.50 14.45
N LYS A 170 -5.24 -9.48 14.86
CA LYS A 170 -5.65 -10.86 15.17
C LYS A 170 -6.79 -10.94 16.19
N ARG A 171 -6.72 -10.14 17.27
CA ARG A 171 -7.76 -10.13 18.31
C ARG A 171 -9.08 -9.56 17.79
N HIS A 172 -9.04 -8.55 16.94
CA HIS A 172 -10.23 -7.95 16.34
C HIS A 172 -10.90 -8.87 15.32
N GLU A 173 -10.12 -9.64 14.56
CA GLU A 173 -10.62 -10.68 13.65
C GLU A 173 -11.38 -11.77 14.43
N LYS A 174 -10.73 -12.37 15.43
CA LYS A 174 -11.33 -13.43 16.28
C LYS A 174 -12.62 -12.99 16.98
N LYS A 175 -12.73 -11.72 17.40
CA LYS A 175 -13.95 -11.21 18.03
C LYS A 175 -15.13 -11.06 17.06
N ARG A 176 -14.88 -10.80 15.77
CA ARG A 176 -15.93 -10.71 14.75
C ARG A 176 -16.48 -12.09 14.39
N GLU A 177 -15.62 -13.11 14.34
CA GLU A 177 -16.03 -14.49 14.03
C GLU A 177 -16.95 -15.11 15.10
N ILE A 178 -16.84 -14.69 16.37
CA ILE A 178 -17.65 -15.23 17.48
C ILE A 178 -19.06 -14.59 17.54
N GLN A 179 -19.29 -13.50 16.80
CA GLN A 179 -20.57 -12.77 16.79
C GLN A 179 -21.47 -13.13 15.59
N ILE A 180 -21.06 -14.09 14.77
CA ILE A 180 -21.79 -14.63 13.61
C ILE A 180 -22.21 -16.07 13.95
#